data_AF-A0A1G2B665-F1
#
_entry.id   AF-A0A1G2B665-F1
#
_cell.length_a   1.000
_cell.length_b   1.000
_cell.length_c   1.000
_cell.angle_alpha   90.00
_cell.angle_beta   90.00
_cell.angle_gamma   90.00
#
_symmetry.space_group_name_H-M   'P 1'
#
loop_
_entity.id
_entity.type
_entity.pdbx_description
1 polymer ?
#
loop_
_entity_poly.entity_id
_entity_poly.type
_entity_poly.pdbx_seq_one_letter_code
_entity_poly.pdbx_strand_id
1 'polypeptide(L)'
;MDIPLPFALDVTVQEVTPERVVLLTSDRQRLNWPADQFPADLTPGTKLQIAVATDAFIEQEREKIAKTLLNQILGAGEEKSSDSASTSSKKSGTRKL
;
A
#
# COMPACT_ATOMS: atom_id res chain seq x y z
N MET A 1 1.34 -0.27 -7.33
CA MET A 1 0.47 -1.17 -6.54
C MET A 1 -0.88 -0.49 -6.46
N ASP A 2 -1.91 -1.04 -7.11
CA ASP A 2 -3.30 -0.64 -6.83
C ASP A 2 -3.74 -1.40 -5.58
N ILE A 3 -3.73 -0.73 -4.44
CA ILE A 3 -4.31 -1.29 -3.22
C ILE A 3 -5.81 -0.98 -3.29
N PRO A 4 -6.69 -1.98 -3.44
CA PRO A 4 -8.12 -1.73 -3.49
C PRO A 4 -8.55 -1.14 -2.14
N LEU A 5 -9.02 0.11 -2.18
CA LEU A 5 -9.55 0.79 -1.01
C LEU A 5 -10.88 0.13 -0.64
N PRO A 6 -11.05 -0.35 0.61
CA PRO A 6 -12.19 -1.17 0.99
C PRO A 6 -13.52 -0.43 0.86
N PHE A 7 -13.50 0.90 1.00
CA PHE A 7 -14.64 1.76 0.82
C PHE A 7 -14.20 2.98 0.02
N ALA A 8 -14.66 3.08 -1.22
CA ALA A 8 -14.43 4.21 -2.10
C ALA A 8 -15.77 4.84 -2.50
N LEU A 9 -15.83 6.17 -2.49
CA LEU A 9 -17.00 6.94 -2.87
C LEU A 9 -16.66 7.83 -4.06
N ASP A 10 -17.32 7.59 -5.18
CA ASP A 10 -17.20 8.44 -6.36
C ASP A 10 -18.08 9.68 -6.19
N VAL A 11 -17.46 10.86 -6.32
CA VAL A 11 -18.12 12.16 -6.16
C VAL A 11 -17.76 13.10 -7.30
N THR A 12 -18.62 14.09 -7.53
CA THR A 12 -18.37 15.18 -8.47
C THR A 12 -18.37 16.50 -7.71
N VAL A 13 -17.37 17.34 -7.93
CA VAL A 13 -17.31 18.68 -7.34
C VAL A 13 -18.44 19.51 -7.93
N GLN A 14 -19.35 19.97 -7.08
CA GLN A 14 -20.48 20.80 -7.48
C GLN A 14 -20.16 22.30 -7.33
N GLU A 15 -19.53 22.67 -6.22
CA GLU A 15 -19.21 24.07 -5.91
C GLU A 15 -17.91 24.14 -5.11
N VAL A 16 -17.10 25.17 -5.37
CA VAL A 16 -15.86 25.45 -4.63
C VAL A 16 -15.94 26.87 -4.10
N THR A 17 -15.80 27.02 -2.79
CA THR A 17 -15.72 28.30 -2.10
C THR A 17 -14.46 28.34 -1.22
N PRO A 18 -14.02 29.51 -0.74
CA PRO A 18 -12.83 29.59 0.12
C PRO A 18 -12.94 28.77 1.43
N GLU A 19 -14.15 28.57 1.94
CA GLU A 19 -14.38 27.87 3.21
C GLU A 19 -14.67 26.37 3.02
N ARG A 20 -15.34 26.01 1.92
CA ARG A 20 -15.83 24.65 1.70
C ARG A 20 -15.94 24.27 0.23
N VAL A 21 -15.89 22.97 -0.01
CA VAL A 21 -16.22 22.31 -1.27
C VAL A 21 -17.52 21.54 -1.08
N VAL A 22 -18.45 21.70 -2.03
CA VAL A 22 -19.68 20.92 -2.10
C VAL A 22 -19.48 19.80 -3.11
N LEU A 23 -19.64 18.56 -2.65
CA LEU A 23 -19.50 17.35 -3.45
C LEU A 23 -20.87 16.73 -3.69
N LEU A 24 -21.11 16.24 -4.90
CA LEU A 24 -22.32 15.51 -5.29
C LEU A 24 -21.97 14.04 -5.51
N THR A 25 -22.62 13.16 -4.77
CA THR A 25 -22.51 11.70 -4.92
C THR A 25 -23.44 11.19 -6.03
N SER A 26 -23.24 9.95 -6.48
CA SER A 26 -24.09 9.29 -7.48
C SER A 26 -25.55 9.13 -7.07
N ASP A 27 -25.80 8.98 -5.76
CA ASP A 27 -27.14 8.93 -5.15
C ASP A 27 -27.74 10.32 -4.87
N ARG A 28 -27.11 11.38 -5.40
CA ARG A 28 -27.53 12.79 -5.33
C ARG A 28 -27.46 13.40 -3.92
N GLN A 29 -26.73 12.79 -2.99
CA GLN A 29 -26.42 13.43 -1.72
C GLN A 29 -25.38 14.54 -1.91
N ARG A 30 -25.47 15.56 -1.05
CA ARG A 30 -24.52 16.67 -1.02
C ARG A 30 -23.65 16.56 0.22
N LEU A 31 -22.35 16.58 0.01
CA LEU A 31 -21.34 16.53 1.06
C LEU A 31 -20.66 17.90 1.15
N ASN A 32 -20.72 18.54 2.31
CA ASN A 32 -19.96 19.76 2.58
C ASN A 32 -18.63 19.35 3.22
N TRP A 33 -17.52 19.70 2.59
CA TRP A 33 -16.19 19.33 3.05
C TRP A 33 -15.29 20.56 3.12
N PRO A 34 -14.39 20.67 4.11
CA PRO A 34 -13.44 21.79 4.20
C PRO A 34 -12.57 21.94 2.95
N ALA A 35 -12.39 23.17 2.46
CA ALA A 35 -11.63 23.44 1.23
C ALA A 35 -10.12 23.25 1.37
N ASP A 36 -9.58 23.35 2.60
CA ASP A 36 -8.17 23.15 2.93
C ASP A 36 -7.68 21.70 2.77
N GLN A 37 -8.60 20.74 2.69
CA GLN A 37 -8.29 19.33 2.46
C GLN A 37 -8.22 18.94 0.97
N PHE A 38 -8.40 19.90 0.07
CA PHE A 38 -8.32 19.69 -1.37
C PHE A 38 -7.11 20.40 -1.98
N PRO A 39 -6.56 19.87 -3.09
CA PRO A 39 -5.55 20.59 -3.84
C PRO A 39 -6.12 21.89 -4.44
N ALA A 40 -5.26 22.89 -4.62
CA ALA A 40 -5.68 24.26 -4.98
C ALA A 40 -6.25 24.38 -6.41
N ASP A 41 -6.09 23.36 -7.25
CA ASP A 41 -6.54 23.30 -8.64
C ASP A 41 -7.95 22.68 -8.80
N LEU A 42 -8.68 22.51 -7.70
CA LEU A 42 -10.01 21.92 -7.72
C LEU A 42 -11.03 22.80 -8.45
N THR A 43 -11.64 22.27 -9.50
CA THR A 43 -12.66 22.97 -10.29
C THR A 43 -14.02 22.27 -10.24
N PRO A 44 -15.14 23.01 -10.29
CA PRO A 44 -16.46 22.41 -10.43
C PRO A 44 -16.55 21.49 -11.65
N GLY A 45 -17.23 20.35 -11.50
CA GLY A 45 -17.33 19.28 -12.51
C GLY A 45 -16.23 18.21 -12.41
N THR A 46 -15.20 18.43 -11.60
CA THR A 46 -14.14 17.44 -11.38
C THR A 46 -14.71 16.20 -10.70
N LYS A 47 -14.37 15.01 -11.23
CA LYS A 47 -14.69 13.73 -10.59
C LYS A 47 -13.57 13.35 -9.64
N LEU A 48 -13.94 12.98 -8.41
CA LEU A 48 -13.01 12.54 -7.38
C LEU A 48 -13.45 11.17 -6.86
N GLN A 49 -12.48 10.41 -6.37
CA GLN A 49 -12.73 9.19 -5.63
C GLN A 49 -12.24 9.40 -4.19
N ILE A 50 -13.16 9.33 -3.24
CA ILE A 50 -12.87 9.49 -1.82
C ILE A 50 -12.71 8.11 -1.20
N ALA A 51 -11.52 7.86 -0.68
CA ALA A 51 -11.22 6.68 0.10
C ALA A 51 -11.67 6.87 1.55
N VAL A 52 -12.45 5.95 2.09
CA VAL A 52 -12.75 5.89 3.53
C VAL A 52 -11.98 4.72 4.12
N ALA A 53 -11.03 5.04 4.98
CA ALA A 53 -10.28 4.05 5.75
C ALA A 53 -10.62 4.21 7.23
N THR A 54 -10.67 3.09 7.94
CA THR A 54 -10.78 3.09 9.41
C THR A 54 -9.39 3.08 10.02
N ASP A 55 -9.24 3.61 11.23
CA ASP A 55 -7.95 3.59 11.95
C ASP A 55 -7.41 2.16 12.09
N ALA A 56 -8.29 1.18 12.30
CA ALA A 56 -7.93 -0.23 12.36
C ALA A 56 -7.33 -0.74 11.03
N PHE A 57 -7.87 -0.31 9.89
CA PHE A 57 -7.33 -0.66 8.57
C PHE A 57 -5.96 0.01 8.34
N ILE A 58 -5.83 1.29 8.70
CA ILE A 58 -4.59 2.04 8.58
C ILE A 58 -3.48 1.40 9.44
N GLU A 59 -3.81 1.00 10.67
CA GLU A 59 -2.85 0.38 11.58
C GLU A 59 -2.39 -1.00 11.08
N GLN A 60 -3.29 -1.83 10.57
CA GLN A 60 -2.93 -3.11 9.94
C GLN A 60 -2.00 -2.92 8.74
N GLU A 61 -2.25 -1.92 7.90
CA GLU A 61 -1.39 -1.66 6.75
C GLU A 61 -0.02 -1.14 7.18
N ARG A 62 0.05 -0.28 8.21
CA ARG A 62 1.32 0.15 8.83
C ARG A 62 2.10 -1.02 9.41
N GLU A 63 1.45 -1.92 10.14
CA GLU A 63 2.07 -3.11 10.70
C GLU A 63 2.65 -4.01 9.60
N LYS A 64 1.90 -4.21 8.51
CA LYS A 64 2.34 -4.99 7.36
C LYS A 64 3.58 -4.39 6.70
N ILE A 65 3.56 -3.07 6.46
CA ILE A 65 4.71 -2.34 5.90
C ILE A 65 5.91 -2.45 6.84
N ALA A 66 5.73 -2.23 8.14
CA ALA A 66 6.79 -2.33 9.13
C ALA A 66 7.42 -3.73 9.15
N LYS A 67 6.59 -4.79 9.14
CA LYS A 67 7.07 -6.19 9.05
C LYS A 67 7.85 -6.44 7.77
N THR A 68 7.38 -5.96 6.63
CA THR A 68 8.10 -6.10 5.35
C THR A 68 9.46 -5.42 5.41
N LEU A 69 9.54 -4.20 5.94
CA LEU A 69 10.80 -3.47 6.10
C LEU A 69 11.76 -4.18 7.07
N LEU A 70 11.25 -4.64 8.22
CA LEU A 70 12.02 -5.44 9.19
C LEU A 70 12.59 -6.70 8.55
N ASN A 71 11.77 -7.45 7.82
CA ASN A 71 12.21 -8.67 7.13
C ASN A 71 13.22 -8.38 6.02
N GLN A 72 13.14 -7.22 5.35
CA GLN A 72 14.16 -6.81 4.37
C GLN A 72 15.49 -6.46 5.04
N ILE A 73 15.44 -5.73 6.17
CA ILE A 73 16.64 -5.37 6.93
C ILE A 73 17.31 -6.62 7.52
N LEU A 74 16.52 -7.54 8.07
CA LEU A 74 17.02 -8.77 8.70
C LEU A 74 17.42 -9.83 7.67
N GLY A 75 16.63 -9.99 6.60
CA GLY A 75 16.90 -10.95 5.52
C GLY A 75 18.11 -10.58 4.66
N ALA A 76 18.45 -9.29 4.55
CA ALA A 76 19.70 -8.86 3.92
C ALA A 76 20.97 -9.29 4.72
N GLY A 77 20.81 -9.80 5.94
CA GLY A 77 21.87 -10.36 6.77
C GLY A 77 22.01 -11.89 6.73
N GLU A 78 21.05 -12.63 6.18
CA GLU A 78 21.02 -14.11 6.24
C GLU A 78 21.49 -14.84 4.96
N GLU A 79 21.92 -14.13 3.91
CA GLU A 79 22.60 -14.77 2.78
C GLU A 79 24.13 -14.74 2.96
N LYS A 80 24.66 -15.67 3.78
CA LYS A 80 25.97 -16.37 3.65
C LYS A 80 26.47 -16.92 5.00
N SER A 81 25.79 -17.90 5.58
CA SER A 81 26.37 -18.67 6.70
C SER A 81 25.77 -20.06 6.89
N SER A 82 25.59 -20.83 5.81
CA SER A 82 25.56 -22.30 5.94
C SER A 82 25.81 -22.98 4.60
N ASP A 83 27.08 -23.08 4.20
CA ASP A 83 27.56 -24.31 3.55
C ASP A 83 29.09 -24.35 3.64
N SER A 84 29.58 -24.84 4.79
CA SER A 84 30.93 -25.38 4.88
C SER A 84 30.93 -26.70 5.64
N ALA A 85 31.43 -27.71 4.94
CA ALA A 85 32.05 -28.95 5.41
C ALA A 85 31.15 -30.06 5.99
N SER A 86 30.91 -31.07 5.14
CA SER A 86 31.03 -32.46 5.54
C SER A 86 31.99 -33.18 4.60
N THR A 87 33.24 -33.30 5.06
CA THR A 87 34.27 -34.18 4.52
C THR A 87 33.87 -35.65 4.76
N SER A 88 33.92 -36.50 3.73
CA SER A 88 34.16 -37.93 3.94
C SER A 88 34.82 -38.57 2.71
N SER A 89 36.04 -39.01 2.95
CA SER A 89 36.93 -39.79 2.11
C SER A 89 36.39 -41.21 1.89
N LYS A 90 36.45 -41.71 0.65
CA LYS A 90 36.62 -43.15 0.40
C LYS A 90 37.30 -43.45 -0.95
N LYS A 91 38.49 -44.01 -0.81
CA LYS A 91 39.36 -44.65 -1.80
C LYS A 91 38.76 -46.01 -2.22
N SER A 92 38.56 -46.26 -3.52
CA SER A 92 38.43 -47.60 -4.16
C SER A 92 38.30 -47.36 -5.68
N GLY A 93 39.17 -47.83 -6.58
CA GLY A 93 39.42 -49.23 -6.90
C GLY A 93 38.77 -49.59 -8.26
N THR A 94 39.56 -49.58 -9.34
CA THR A 94 39.49 -50.35 -10.61
C THR A 94 38.11 -50.72 -11.22
N ARG A 95 37.85 -50.33 -12.49
CA ARG A 95 37.23 -51.22 -13.49
C ARG A 95 37.44 -50.79 -14.94
N LYS A 96 37.81 -51.79 -15.75
CA LYS A 96 38.02 -51.82 -17.21
C LYS A 96 36.85 -51.24 -18.02
N LEU A 97 37.16 -50.71 -19.20
CA LEU A 97 36.61 -51.16 -20.50
C LEU A 97 37.72 -51.05 -21.56
#